data_AF-A0A2G7GIT6-F1
#
_entry.id   AF-A0A2G7GIT6-F1
#
_cell.length_a   1.000
_cell.length_b   1.000
_cell.length_c   1.000
_cell.angle_alpha   90.00
_cell.angle_beta   90.00
_cell.angle_gamma   90.00
#
_symmetry.space_group_name_H-M   'P 1'
#
loop_
_entity.id
_entity.type
_entity.pdbx_description
1 polymer ?
#
loop_
_entity_poly.entity_id
_entity_poly.type
_entity_poly.pdbx_seq_one_letter_code
_entity_poly.pdbx_strand_id
1 'polypeptide(L)'
;MKASGFTNIYLQKKQNTKSLFRIILLRLFQALTSRDRLQVWQKKDRYGRSYWQAYDPVSDSKISLASEAEMRVWIEQRYYK
;
A
#
# COMPACT_ATOMS: atom_id res chain seq x y z
N MET A 1 42.15 -26.27 -8.07
CA MET A 1 41.28 -27.46 -8.00
C MET A 1 40.51 -27.45 -6.69
N LYS A 2 39.20 -27.74 -6.79
CA LYS A 2 38.17 -28.02 -5.77
C LYS A 2 37.49 -26.84 -5.05
N ALA A 3 36.17 -26.92 -5.13
CA ALA A 3 35.12 -25.96 -4.81
C ALA A 3 34.41 -26.29 -3.48
N SER A 4 33.34 -25.51 -3.22
CA SER A 4 32.21 -25.74 -2.29
C SER A 4 32.38 -25.05 -0.94
N GLY A 5 31.45 -24.26 -0.41
CA GLY A 5 30.03 -24.04 -0.71
C GLY A 5 29.31 -23.81 0.63
N PHE A 6 28.10 -23.23 0.59
CA PHE A 6 27.13 -23.10 1.69
C PHE A 6 27.43 -21.96 2.72
N THR A 7 26.53 -21.04 3.06
CA THR A 7 25.07 -20.95 2.90
C THR A 7 24.59 -19.52 3.09
N ASN A 8 23.84 -19.04 2.10
CA ASN A 8 23.05 -17.83 2.11
C ASN A 8 21.74 -18.12 2.89
N ILE A 9 21.69 -17.81 4.19
CA ILE A 9 20.52 -18.03 5.05
C ILE A 9 19.81 -16.75 5.51
N TYR A 10 20.19 -15.58 4.99
CA TYR A 10 19.51 -14.31 5.26
C TYR A 10 18.69 -13.80 4.07
N LEU A 11 17.83 -14.65 3.51
CA LEU A 11 16.74 -14.22 2.63
C LEU A 11 15.44 -14.88 3.07
N GLN A 12 14.94 -14.41 4.22
CA GLN A 12 13.75 -14.93 4.85
C GLN A 12 12.48 -14.40 4.16
N LYS A 13 11.73 -15.36 3.61
CA LYS A 13 10.26 -15.45 3.56
C LYS A 13 9.48 -14.32 2.86
N LYS A 14 9.32 -14.50 1.54
CA LYS A 14 8.26 -13.86 0.74
C LYS A 14 6.89 -14.45 1.12
N GLN A 15 6.25 -13.89 2.14
CA GLN A 15 4.90 -14.29 2.57
C GLN A 15 3.85 -13.93 1.50
N ASN A 16 2.95 -14.87 1.22
CA ASN A 16 2.00 -14.87 0.10
C ASN A 16 0.70 -14.12 0.45
N THR A 17 0.79 -12.85 0.86
CA THR A 17 -0.34 -12.02 1.34
C THR A 17 -1.13 -11.32 0.24
N LYS A 18 -0.74 -11.51 -1.03
CA LYS A 18 -1.27 -10.78 -2.19
C LYS A 18 -2.78 -10.92 -2.39
N SER A 19 -3.35 -12.06 -2.00
CA SER A 19 -4.74 -12.42 -2.31
C SER A 19 -5.75 -11.63 -1.46
N LEU A 20 -5.61 -11.67 -0.13
CA LEU A 20 -6.49 -10.95 0.78
C LEU A 20 -6.31 -9.43 0.66
N PHE A 21 -5.07 -9.01 0.45
CA PHE A 21 -4.71 -7.62 0.17
C PHE A 21 -5.54 -7.03 -0.97
N ARG A 22 -5.60 -7.73 -2.11
CA ARG A 22 -6.33 -7.25 -3.29
C ARG A 22 -7.82 -7.09 -3.00
N ILE A 23 -8.40 -7.98 -2.20
CA ILE A 23 -9.84 -7.96 -1.87
C ILE A 23 -10.17 -6.81 -0.93
N ILE A 24 -9.41 -6.64 0.15
CA ILE A 24 -9.59 -5.54 1.10
C ILE A 24 -9.42 -4.21 0.36
N LEU A 25 -8.39 -4.13 -0.48
CA LEU A 25 -8.11 -2.95 -1.27
C LEU A 25 -9.23 -2.61 -2.26
N LEU A 26 -9.70 -3.59 -3.04
CA LEU A 26 -10.80 -3.40 -3.98
C LEU A 26 -12.06 -2.86 -3.31
N ARG A 27 -12.36 -3.32 -2.09
CA ARG A 27 -13.53 -2.86 -1.33
C ARG A 27 -13.36 -1.42 -0.86
N LEU A 28 -12.17 -1.06 -0.38
CA LEU A 28 -11.85 0.32 -0.01
C LEU A 28 -11.97 1.26 -1.22
N PHE A 29 -11.37 0.89 -2.35
CA PHE A 29 -11.49 1.66 -3.59
C PHE A 29 -12.93 1.88 -4.03
N GLN A 30 -13.75 0.83 -4.07
CA GLN A 30 -15.16 0.94 -4.47
C GLN A 30 -15.97 1.85 -3.54
N ALA A 31 -15.72 1.81 -2.23
CA ALA A 31 -16.36 2.69 -1.27
C ALA A 31 -15.97 4.17 -1.46
N LEU A 32 -14.86 4.43 -2.16
CA LEU A 32 -14.17 5.72 -2.27
C LEU A 32 -14.26 6.36 -3.67
N THR A 33 -14.80 5.70 -4.69
CA THR A 33 -14.85 6.20 -6.08
C THR A 33 -16.14 6.95 -6.49
N SER A 34 -17.06 7.26 -5.57
CA SER A 34 -18.15 8.20 -5.89
C SER A 34 -17.61 9.63 -6.04
N ARG A 35 -18.25 10.47 -6.86
CA ARG A 35 -17.69 11.70 -7.46
C ARG A 35 -17.08 12.74 -6.47
N ASP A 36 -17.47 12.72 -5.19
CA ASP A 36 -16.94 13.60 -4.12
C ASP A 36 -16.16 12.85 -3.02
N ARG A 37 -15.69 11.63 -3.30
CA ARG A 37 -15.03 10.78 -2.31
C ARG A 37 -13.51 10.75 -2.51
N LEU A 38 -12.82 10.62 -1.38
CA LEU A 38 -11.37 10.53 -1.25
C LEU A 38 -10.78 9.51 -2.23
N GLN A 39 -9.87 9.91 -3.11
CA GLN A 39 -9.26 9.04 -4.10
C GLN A 39 -7.97 8.45 -3.54
N VAL A 40 -7.83 7.12 -3.48
CA VAL A 40 -6.64 6.45 -2.95
C VAL A 40 -6.13 5.48 -4.01
N TRP A 41 -4.83 5.43 -4.30
CA TRP A 41 -4.26 4.45 -5.21
C TRP A 41 -2.85 4.00 -4.83
N GLN A 42 -2.46 2.81 -5.31
CA GLN A 42 -1.12 2.28 -5.12
C GLN A 42 -0.26 2.51 -6.37
N LYS A 43 0.97 2.96 -6.17
CA LYS A 43 2.00 3.06 -7.22
C LYS A 43 3.21 2.23 -6.83
N LYS A 44 4.09 1.99 -7.81
CA LYS A 44 5.42 1.46 -7.58
C LYS A 44 6.46 2.51 -7.93
N ASP A 45 7.51 2.58 -7.12
CA ASP A 45 8.68 3.40 -7.44
C ASP A 45 9.58 2.69 -8.46
N ARG A 46 10.67 3.37 -8.85
CA ARG A 46 11.69 2.84 -9.77
C ARG A 46 12.42 1.59 -9.25
N TYR A 47 12.34 1.31 -7.96
CA TYR A 47 12.93 0.15 -7.30
C TYR A 47 11.91 -0.99 -7.12
N GLY A 48 10.68 -0.83 -7.63
CA GLY A 48 9.60 -1.80 -7.50
C GLY A 48 8.92 -1.83 -6.13
N ARG A 49 9.23 -0.87 -5.25
CA ARG A 49 8.58 -0.73 -3.94
C ARG A 49 7.21 -0.11 -4.12
N SER A 50 6.20 -0.72 -3.52
CA SER A 50 4.85 -0.17 -3.53
C SER A 50 4.73 0.96 -2.52
N TYR A 51 4.03 2.02 -2.90
CA TYR A 51 3.64 3.11 -2.02
C TYR A 51 2.21 3.55 -2.34
N TRP A 52 1.60 4.23 -1.38
CA TRP A 52 0.22 4.68 -1.42
C TRP A 52 0.16 6.16 -1.65
N GLN A 53 -0.78 6.59 -2.47
CA GLN A 53 -1.13 8.00 -2.62
C GLN A 53 -2.62 8.17 -2.39
N ALA A 54 -2.98 9.30 -1.80
CA ALA A 54 -4.36 9.72 -1.69
C ALA A 54 -4.52 11.19 -2.06
N TYR A 55 -5.68 11.52 -2.60
CA TYR A 55 -6.14 12.86 -2.91
C TYR A 55 -7.54 13.06 -2.33
N ASP A 56 -7.68 14.08 -1.50
CA ASP A 56 -8.94 14.52 -0.93
C ASP A 56 -9.42 15.77 -1.68
N PRO A 57 -10.45 15.66 -2.55
CA PRO A 57 -10.99 16.81 -3.27
C PRO A 57 -11.71 17.82 -2.36
N VAL A 58 -12.14 17.41 -1.16
CA VAL A 58 -12.88 18.29 -0.23
C VAL A 58 -11.93 19.26 0.47
N SER A 59 -10.72 18.81 0.80
CA SER A 59 -9.69 19.61 1.48
C SER A 59 -8.52 19.99 0.58
N ASP A 60 -8.61 19.67 -0.72
CA ASP A 60 -7.53 19.78 -1.70
C ASP A 60 -6.19 19.19 -1.22
N SER A 61 -6.26 18.14 -0.39
CA SER A 61 -5.10 17.57 0.27
C SER A 61 -4.58 16.35 -0.47
N LYS A 62 -3.25 16.24 -0.58
CA LYS A 62 -2.58 15.09 -1.20
C LYS A 62 -1.51 14.55 -0.28
N ILE A 63 -1.47 13.22 -0.14
CA ILE A 63 -0.48 12.53 0.71
C ILE A 63 0.11 11.31 0.00
N SER A 64 1.32 10.95 0.41
CA SER A 64 2.02 9.75 -0.04
C SER A 64 2.57 8.99 1.17
N LEU A 65 2.25 7.71 1.30
CA LEU A 65 2.60 6.87 2.46
C LEU A 65 3.24 5.56 2.00
N ALA A 66 4.15 5.01 2.80
CA ALA A 66 4.92 3.83 2.44
C ALA A 66 4.12 2.53 2.63
N SER A 67 3.12 2.55 3.50
CA SER A 67 2.32 1.37 3.86
C SER A 67 0.81 1.62 3.80
N GLU A 68 0.07 0.52 3.66
CA GLU A 68 -1.39 0.54 3.72
C GLU A 68 -1.87 0.91 5.13
N ALA A 69 -1.16 0.45 6.16
CA ALA A 69 -1.51 0.71 7.55
C ALA A 69 -1.48 2.21 7.87
N GLU A 70 -0.42 2.90 7.43
CA GLU A 70 -0.35 4.37 7.53
C GLU A 70 -1.50 5.04 6.77
N MET A 71 -1.81 4.56 5.56
CA MET A 71 -2.92 5.10 4.77
C MET A 71 -4.26 4.89 5.47
N ARG A 72 -4.48 3.75 6.11
CA ARG A 72 -5.69 3.47 6.88
C ARG A 72 -5.82 4.41 8.07
N VAL A 73 -4.76 4.58 8.86
CA VAL A 73 -4.76 5.50 10.02
C VAL A 73 -5.08 6.92 9.56
N TRP A 74 -4.49 7.37 8.46
CA TRP A 74 -4.78 8.69 7.90
C TRP A 74 -6.24 8.85 7.48
N ILE A 75 -6.82 7.84 6.83
CA ILE A 75 -8.25 7.82 6.47
C ILE A 75 -9.12 7.85 7.72
N GLU A 76 -8.82 7.04 8.73
CA GLU A 76 -9.56 7.00 9.99
C GLU A 76 -9.55 8.35 10.69
N GLN A 77 -8.39 9.01 10.79
CA GLN A 77 -8.26 10.37 11.33
C GLN A 77 -9.08 11.41 10.55
N ARG A 78 -9.27 11.20 9.24
CA ARG A 78 -10.04 12.12 8.39
C ARG A 78 -11.56 12.00 8.57
N TYR A 79 -12.05 10.79 8.85
CA TYR A 79 -13.49 10.50 8.94
C TYR A 79 -14.03 10.42 10.37
N TYR A 80 -13.20 10.06 11.36
CA TYR A 80 -13.59 9.94 12.77
C TYR A 80 -13.13 11.12 13.63
N LYS A 81 -13.09 12.32 13.06
CA LYS A 81 -12.96 13.56 13.83
C LYS A 81 -14.23 13.87 14.62
#